data_AF-A0A7C7PYI8-F1
#
_entry.id   AF-A0A7C7PYI8-F1
#
_cell.length_a   1.000
_cell.length_b   1.000
_cell.length_c   1.000
_cell.angle_alpha   90.00
_cell.angle_beta   90.00
_cell.angle_gamma   90.00
#
_symmetry.space_group_name_H-M   'P 1'
#
loop_
_entity.id
_entity.type
_entity.pdbx_description
1 polymer ?
#
loop_
_entity_poly.entity_id
_entity_poly.type
_entity_poly.pdbx_seq_one_letter_code
_entity_poly.pdbx_strand_id
1 'polypeptide(L)'
;MAWRNTVLLLLALTALTAASLQTALATSHQINQQTGDKLYIVTTLPVIADIIKNIAGEYAVVESLVKPGINIASYDITPRDSAKMADADIFIYVGYG
;
A
#
# COMPACT_ATOMS: atom_id res chain seq x y z
N MET A 1 -9.43 50.86 -31.08
CA MET A 1 -10.04 49.52 -31.27
C MET A 1 -9.06 48.34 -31.14
N ALA A 2 -7.73 48.52 -31.28
CA ALA A 2 -6.78 47.40 -31.27
C ALA A 2 -6.54 46.74 -29.89
N TRP A 3 -6.56 47.51 -28.79
CA TRP A 3 -6.19 47.04 -27.44
C TRP A 3 -7.04 45.87 -26.94
N ARG A 4 -8.35 45.90 -27.19
CA ARG A 4 -9.29 44.85 -26.75
C ARG A 4 -8.95 43.50 -27.39
N ASN A 5 -8.53 43.49 -28.65
CA ASN A 5 -8.18 42.27 -29.36
C ASN A 5 -6.81 41.73 -28.90
N THR A 6 -5.86 42.61 -28.56
CA THR A 6 -4.56 42.21 -28.01
C THR A 6 -4.69 41.56 -26.63
N VAL A 7 -5.57 42.08 -25.76
CA VAL A 7 -5.83 41.50 -24.44
C VAL A 7 -6.51 40.12 -24.53
N LEU A 8 -7.45 39.96 -25.47
CA LEU A 8 -8.12 38.68 -25.70
C LEU A 8 -7.16 37.61 -26.25
N LEU A 9 -6.20 37.99 -27.09
CA LEU A 9 -5.18 37.06 -27.62
C LEU A 9 -4.19 36.60 -26.53
N LEU A 10 -3.82 37.47 -25.60
CA LEU A 10 -2.94 37.10 -24.48
C LEU A 10 -3.63 36.15 -23.48
N LEU A 11 -4.92 36.35 -23.19
CA LEU A 11 -5.71 35.44 -22.34
C LEU A 11 -5.93 34.07 -23.00
N ALA A 12 -6.09 34.02 -24.32
CA ALA A 12 -6.21 32.75 -25.03
C ALA A 12 -4.88 31.96 -25.03
N LEU A 13 -3.74 32.66 -25.12
CA LEU A 13 -2.42 32.03 -25.13
C LEU A 13 -2.04 31.45 -23.76
N THR A 14 -2.40 32.12 -22.66
CA THR A 14 -2.18 31.59 -21.30
C THR A 14 -3.09 30.42 -20.96
N ALA A 15 -4.32 30.39 -21.49
CA ALA A 15 -5.21 29.23 -21.35
C ALA A 15 -4.69 28.00 -22.11
N LEU A 16 -4.04 28.21 -23.26
CA LEU A 16 -3.51 27.11 -24.09
C LEU A 16 -2.24 26.48 -23.50
N THR A 17 -1.40 27.26 -22.82
CA THR A 17 -0.21 26.75 -22.11
C THR A 17 -0.55 26.08 -20.76
N ALA A 18 -1.66 26.45 -20.13
CA ALA A 18 -2.15 25.76 -18.94
C ALA A 18 -2.65 24.34 -19.27
N ALA A 19 -3.35 24.17 -20.39
CA ALA A 19 -3.92 22.88 -20.80
C ALA A 19 -2.86 21.83 -21.21
N SER A 20 -1.70 22.26 -21.73
CA SER A 20 -0.60 21.36 -22.07
C SER A 20 0.17 20.85 -20.85
N LEU A 21 0.09 21.54 -19.71
CA LEU A 21 0.74 21.13 -18.46
C LEU A 21 -0.07 20.09 -17.67
N GLN A 22 -1.40 20.02 -17.88
CA GLN A 22 -2.24 18.99 -17.24
C GLN A 22 -2.12 17.60 -17.88
N THR A 23 -1.73 17.50 -19.16
CA THR A 23 -1.59 16.21 -19.85
C THR A 23 -0.27 15.50 -19.55
N ALA A 24 0.76 16.21 -19.09
CA ALA A 24 2.04 15.63 -18.70
C ALA A 24 2.03 15.00 -17.29
N LEU A 25 1.06 15.35 -16.43
CA LEU A 25 0.98 14.84 -15.05
C LEU A 25 0.06 13.61 -14.91
N ALA A 26 -0.69 13.26 -15.96
CA ALA A 26 -1.67 12.16 -15.91
C ALA A 26 -1.10 10.78 -16.34
N THR A 27 0.21 10.66 -16.60
CA THR A 27 0.85 9.40 -17.03
C THR A 27 1.65 8.70 -15.93
N SER A 28 1.37 8.98 -14.65
CA SER A 28 1.93 8.21 -13.55
C SER A 28 0.98 7.10 -13.08
N HIS A 29 1.42 5.86 -13.31
CA HIS A 29 1.04 4.65 -12.56
C HIS A 29 -0.25 3.91 -12.99
N GLN A 30 -0.23 3.36 -14.21
CA GLN A 30 -0.96 2.12 -14.47
C GLN A 30 -0.14 0.96 -13.86
N ILE A 31 -0.33 0.67 -12.57
CA ILE A 31 0.10 -0.65 -12.05
C ILE A 31 -0.83 -1.66 -12.72
N ASN A 32 -0.28 -2.42 -13.66
CA ASN A 32 -0.89 -3.63 -14.15
C ASN A 32 -0.99 -4.60 -12.97
N GLN A 33 -2.15 -4.67 -12.33
CA GLN A 33 -2.43 -5.65 -11.28
C GLN A 33 -2.47 -7.03 -11.91
N GLN A 34 -1.29 -7.60 -12.11
CA GLN A 34 -1.16 -9.02 -12.37
C GLN A 34 -1.51 -9.70 -11.06
N THR A 35 -2.73 -10.23 -10.96
CA THR A 35 -3.18 -11.07 -9.83
C THR A 35 -2.40 -12.38 -9.86
N GLY A 36 -1.11 -12.31 -9.53
CA GLY A 36 -0.37 -13.44 -9.01
C GLY A 36 -0.91 -13.79 -7.63
N ASP A 37 -0.72 -15.03 -7.22
CA ASP A 37 -1.12 -15.49 -5.89
C ASP A 37 -0.49 -14.56 -4.83
N LYS A 38 -1.32 -14.04 -3.92
CA LYS A 38 -0.86 -13.15 -2.86
C LYS A 38 0.00 -13.94 -1.89
N LEU A 39 1.13 -13.38 -1.47
CA LEU A 39 1.95 -13.98 -0.42
C LEU A 39 1.14 -14.14 0.87
N TYR A 40 1.19 -15.30 1.49
CA TYR A 40 0.64 -15.50 2.83
C TYR A 40 1.74 -15.27 3.88
N ILE A 41 1.57 -14.21 4.67
CA ILE A 41 2.54 -13.78 5.68
C ILE A 41 1.92 -13.93 7.07
N VAL A 42 2.61 -14.62 7.96
CA VAL A 42 2.22 -14.75 9.38
C VAL A 42 3.24 -14.04 10.25
N THR A 43 2.76 -13.21 11.17
CA THR A 43 3.59 -12.51 12.16
C THR A 43 3.26 -12.96 13.58
N THR A 44 4.17 -12.74 14.54
CA THR A 44 3.86 -13.03 15.95
C THR A 44 2.95 -11.99 16.59
N LEU A 45 3.13 -10.70 16.28
CA LEU A 45 2.47 -9.58 16.96
C LEU A 45 1.61 -8.72 16.02
N PRO A 46 0.44 -8.21 16.50
CA PRO A 46 -0.46 -7.38 15.70
C PRO A 46 0.21 -6.12 15.14
N VAL A 47 1.04 -5.46 15.95
CA VAL A 47 1.76 -4.24 15.55
C VAL A 47 2.66 -4.50 14.34
N ILE A 48 3.35 -5.66 14.32
CA ILE A 48 4.18 -6.04 13.19
C ILE A 48 3.31 -6.38 11.98
N ALA A 49 2.20 -7.09 12.16
CA ALA A 49 1.26 -7.34 11.05
C ALA A 49 0.78 -6.04 10.40
N ASP A 50 0.44 -5.01 11.17
CA ASP A 50 -0.04 -3.74 10.62
C ASP A 50 1.04 -2.97 9.86
N ILE A 51 2.28 -2.99 10.34
CA ILE A 51 3.43 -2.43 9.60
C ILE A 51 3.59 -3.17 8.26
N ILE A 52 3.57 -4.51 8.29
CA ILE A 52 3.78 -5.34 7.09
C ILE A 52 2.63 -5.18 6.10
N LYS A 53 1.37 -5.04 6.54
CA LYS A 53 0.24 -4.72 5.65
C LYS A 53 0.47 -3.42 4.88
N ASN A 54 0.98 -2.38 5.54
CA ASN A 54 1.27 -1.10 4.88
C ASN A 54 2.39 -1.22 3.83
N ILE A 55 3.36 -2.11 4.06
CA ILE A 55 4.47 -2.36 3.13
C ILE A 55 4.01 -3.24 1.97
N ALA A 56 3.30 -4.33 2.26
CA ALA A 56 2.93 -5.34 1.28
C ALA A 56 1.73 -4.93 0.41
N GLY A 57 0.88 -4.03 0.89
CA GLY A 57 -0.26 -3.52 0.13
C GLY A 57 -1.17 -4.66 -0.35
N GLU A 58 -1.50 -4.66 -1.64
CA GLU A 58 -2.38 -5.66 -2.24
C GLU A 58 -1.70 -7.01 -2.58
N TYR A 59 -0.38 -7.08 -2.47
CA TYR A 59 0.44 -8.23 -2.88
C TYR A 59 0.54 -9.34 -1.84
N ALA A 60 0.05 -9.12 -0.61
CA ALA A 60 0.09 -10.12 0.45
C ALA A 60 -1.19 -10.14 1.30
N VAL A 61 -1.45 -11.29 1.91
CA VAL A 61 -2.37 -11.48 3.02
C VAL A 61 -1.53 -11.62 4.28
N VAL A 62 -1.74 -10.74 5.26
CA VAL A 62 -0.92 -10.67 6.47
C VAL A 62 -1.78 -10.94 7.70
N GLU A 63 -1.41 -11.96 8.48
CA GLU A 63 -2.05 -12.33 9.74
C GLU A 63 -1.07 -12.27 10.91
N SER A 64 -1.59 -12.06 12.13
CA SER A 64 -0.82 -12.18 13.38
C SER A 64 -1.33 -13.39 14.17
N LEU A 65 -0.41 -14.15 14.77
CA LEU A 65 -0.74 -15.25 15.68
C LEU A 65 -1.46 -14.72 16.93
N VAL A 66 -0.84 -13.76 17.61
CA VAL A 66 -1.48 -13.07 18.73
C VAL A 66 -2.59 -12.16 18.18
N LYS A 67 -3.79 -12.26 18.75
CA LYS A 67 -4.91 -11.39 18.38
C LYS A 67 -4.81 -10.02 19.08
N PRO A 68 -5.36 -8.95 18.47
CA PRO A 68 -5.47 -7.65 19.14
C PRO A 68 -6.14 -7.76 20.51
N GLY A 69 -5.58 -7.06 21.52
CA GLY A 69 -6.10 -7.04 22.89
C GLY A 69 -5.67 -8.22 23.78
N ILE A 70 -4.90 -9.18 23.26
CA ILE A 70 -4.34 -10.27 24.06
C ILE A 70 -2.98 -9.86 24.64
N ASN A 71 -2.74 -10.21 25.92
CA ASN A 71 -1.42 -10.05 26.54
C ASN A 71 -0.44 -11.07 25.92
N ILE A 72 0.61 -10.54 25.30
CA ILE A 72 1.65 -11.31 24.61
C ILE A 72 2.43 -12.25 25.53
N ALA A 73 2.60 -11.88 26.80
CA ALA A 73 3.39 -12.65 27.76
C ALA A 73 2.67 -13.91 28.25
N SER A 74 1.34 -13.94 28.13
CA SER A 74 0.49 -15.06 28.50
C SER A 74 -0.03 -15.84 27.29
N TYR A 75 0.41 -15.48 26.07
CA TYR A 75 -0.04 -16.16 24.87
C TYR A 75 0.66 -17.51 24.74
N ASP A 76 -0.14 -18.57 24.64
CA ASP A 76 0.35 -19.93 24.44
C ASP A 76 0.10 -20.36 22.99
N ILE A 77 1.13 -20.98 22.39
CA ILE A 77 1.08 -21.39 20.99
C ILE A 77 0.23 -22.66 20.89
N THR A 78 -0.77 -22.63 20.02
CA THR A 78 -1.65 -23.77 19.77
C THR A 78 -1.20 -24.57 18.54
N PRO A 79 -1.64 -25.84 18.40
CA PRO A 79 -1.41 -26.61 17.18
C PRO A 79 -1.94 -25.92 15.91
N ARG A 80 -3.00 -25.11 16.04
CA ARG A 80 -3.54 -24.31 14.93
C ARG A 80 -2.56 -23.21 14.51
N ASP A 81 -1.84 -22.62 15.46
CA ASP A 81 -0.83 -21.61 15.16
C ASP A 81 0.36 -22.23 14.43
N SER A 82 0.77 -23.43 14.83
CA SER A 82 1.79 -24.20 14.10
C SER A 82 1.39 -24.51 12.66
N ALA A 83 0.12 -24.87 12.42
CA ALA A 83 -0.40 -25.08 11.07
C ALA A 83 -0.32 -23.79 10.23
N LYS A 84 -0.75 -22.65 10.79
CA LYS A 84 -0.64 -21.35 10.11
C LYS A 84 0.80 -20.99 9.76
N MET A 85 1.74 -21.25 10.67
CA MET A 85 3.16 -21.00 10.42
C MET A 85 3.71 -21.90 9.31
N ALA A 86 3.26 -23.15 9.25
CA ALA A 86 3.67 -24.10 8.21
C ALA A 86 3.10 -23.77 6.83
N ASP A 87 1.88 -23.22 6.78
CA ASP A 87 1.21 -22.83 5.54
C ASP A 87 1.71 -21.47 5.00
N ALA A 88 2.38 -20.65 5.83
CA ALA A 88 2.86 -19.34 5.46
C ALA A 88 4.07 -19.39 4.51
N ASP A 89 4.06 -18.53 3.49
CA ASP A 89 5.23 -18.29 2.64
C ASP A 89 6.34 -17.57 3.42
N ILE A 90 5.95 -16.68 4.35
CA ILE A 90 6.86 -15.91 5.19
C ILE A 90 6.33 -15.89 6.62
N PHE A 91 7.19 -16.30 7.57
CA PHE A 91 6.95 -16.13 9.00
C PHE A 91 7.87 -15.05 9.59
N ILE A 92 7.30 -14.05 10.26
CA ILE A 92 8.03 -12.92 10.85
C ILE A 92 7.81 -12.91 12.36
N TYR A 93 8.90 -13.00 13.13
CA TYR A 93 8.86 -12.91 14.58
C TYR A 93 9.74 -11.79 15.11
N VAL A 94 9.39 -11.26 16.28
CA VAL A 94 10.25 -10.31 17.00
C VAL A 94 11.30 -11.10 17.76
N GLY A 95 12.54 -11.05 17.26
CA GLY A 95 13.70 -11.60 17.94
C GLY A 95 14.17 -10.67 19.04
N TYR A 96 13.65 -10.84 20.26
CA TYR A 96 14.25 -10.27 21.46
C TYR A 96 14.12 -11.30 22.58
N GLY A 97 15.26 -11.67 23.16
CA GLY A 97 15.41 -12.66 24.23
C GLY A 97 16.58 -12.27 25.10
#